data_AF-M0JRL2-F1
#
_entry.id   AF-M0JRL2-F1
#
_cell.length_a   1.000
_cell.length_b   1.000
_cell.length_c   1.000
_cell.angle_alpha   90.00
_cell.angle_beta   90.00
_cell.angle_gamma   90.00
#
_symmetry.space_group_name_H-M   'P 1'
#
loop_
_entity.id
_entity.type
_entity.pdbx_description
1 polymer ?
#
loop_
_entity_poly.entity_id
_entity_poly.type
_entity_poly.pdbx_seq_one_letter_code
_entity_poly.pdbx_strand_id
1 'polypeptide(L)'
;MAAEGVPYGVPLSFGYDGEDTLYFVFLGATTELRKETYAEQADVASFTTFDIGPDGAWRSVIVAGPLSRIEIDEWDTARESLADNAYQSNLLSEYELQENPNVWALKAQERSGRAVGQQ
;
A
#
# COMPACT_ATOMS: atom_id res chain seq x y z
N MET A 1 8.18 -4.38 5.06
CA MET A 1 9.11 -5.40 4.53
C MET A 1 10.31 -5.50 5.47
N ALA A 2 11.17 -6.51 5.32
CA ALA A 2 12.42 -6.60 6.08
C ALA A 2 13.50 -7.28 5.24
N ALA A 3 14.76 -6.91 5.45
CA ALA A 3 15.91 -7.63 4.92
C ALA A 3 16.89 -7.87 6.06
N GLU A 4 17.44 -9.08 6.14
CA GLU A 4 18.38 -9.48 7.21
C GLU A 4 17.85 -9.18 8.63
N GLY A 5 16.54 -9.33 8.84
CA GLY A 5 15.89 -9.06 10.12
C GLY A 5 15.70 -7.58 10.46
N VAL A 6 16.11 -6.66 9.58
CA VAL A 6 15.92 -5.21 9.77
C VAL A 6 14.66 -4.74 9.04
N PRO A 7 13.66 -4.18 9.76
CA PRO A 7 12.46 -3.65 9.14
C PRO A 7 12.77 -2.47 8.21
N TYR A 8 12.11 -2.47 7.05
CA TYR A 8 12.14 -1.39 6.08
C TYR A 8 10.73 -0.83 5.88
N GLY A 9 10.52 0.40 6.36
CA GLY A 9 9.28 1.15 6.23
C GLY A 9 9.34 2.06 5.01
N VAL A 10 8.27 2.08 4.22
CA VAL A 10 8.16 2.90 3.01
C VAL A 10 6.85 3.70 3.08
N PRO A 11 6.89 5.04 3.00
CA PRO A 11 5.68 5.84 2.84
C PRO A 11 5.17 5.70 1.40
N LEU A 12 3.90 5.35 1.26
CA LEU A 12 3.25 5.09 -0.03
C LEU A 12 1.80 5.57 0.02
N SER A 13 1.32 6.04 -1.12
CA SER A 13 -0.13 6.09 -1.37
C SER A 13 -0.63 4.67 -1.63
N PHE A 14 -1.89 4.40 -1.27
CA PHE A 14 -2.47 3.07 -1.39
C PHE A 14 -3.95 3.13 -1.76
N GLY A 15 -4.39 2.19 -2.58
CA GLY A 15 -5.81 1.90 -2.81
C GLY A 15 -6.24 0.67 -2.02
N TYR A 16 -7.52 0.55 -1.71
CA TYR A 16 -8.13 -0.63 -1.09
C TYR A 16 -9.38 -1.03 -1.87
N ASP A 17 -9.54 -2.33 -2.18
CA ASP A 17 -10.69 -2.84 -2.96
C ASP A 17 -12.00 -2.92 -2.17
N GLY A 18 -11.94 -2.74 -0.85
CA GLY A 18 -13.10 -2.91 0.03
C GLY A 18 -13.19 -4.28 0.69
N GLU A 19 -12.45 -5.29 0.23
CA GLU A 19 -12.53 -6.67 0.69
C GLU A 19 -11.31 -7.08 1.52
N ASP A 20 -10.15 -7.24 0.88
CA ASP A 20 -8.96 -7.75 1.52
C ASP A 20 -7.63 -7.30 0.93
N THR A 21 -7.62 -6.60 -0.20
CA THR A 21 -6.37 -6.30 -0.89
C THR A 21 -6.11 -4.81 -0.96
N LEU A 22 -4.88 -4.44 -0.55
CA LEU A 22 -4.35 -3.10 -0.71
C LEU A 22 -3.42 -3.07 -1.92
N TYR A 23 -3.54 -2.03 -2.74
CA TYR A 23 -2.74 -1.81 -3.94
C TYR A 23 -1.84 -0.59 -3.76
N PHE A 24 -0.59 -0.70 -4.20
CA PHE A 24 0.39 0.39 -4.13
C PHE A 24 1.17 0.49 -5.43
N VAL A 25 1.55 1.71 -5.80
CA VAL A 25 2.46 1.94 -6.91
C VAL A 25 3.83 2.32 -6.35
N PHE A 26 4.88 1.61 -6.78
CA PHE A 26 6.25 2.04 -6.50
C PHE A 26 6.68 3.03 -7.58
N LEU A 27 6.62 4.30 -7.22
CA LEU A 27 6.94 5.44 -8.08
C LEU A 27 8.43 5.72 -8.05
N GLY A 28 9.01 5.96 -9.24
CA GLY A 28 10.42 6.26 -9.41
C GLY A 28 11.30 5.07 -9.04
N ALA A 29 11.70 4.31 -10.06
CA ALA A 29 12.85 3.42 -9.94
C ALA A 29 14.07 4.29 -9.60
N THR A 30 14.40 4.41 -8.31
CA THR A 30 15.64 5.05 -7.92
C THR A 30 16.81 4.15 -8.33
N THR A 31 17.99 4.73 -8.49
CA THR A 31 19.23 4.01 -8.88
C THR A 31 19.61 2.85 -7.95
N GLU A 32 18.93 2.66 -6.81
CA GLU A 32 19.19 1.58 -5.86
C GLU A 32 18.10 0.47 -5.85
N LEU A 33 16.98 0.60 -6.57
CA LEU A 33 15.87 -0.40 -6.62
C LEU A 33 15.48 -0.99 -5.25
N ARG A 34 15.64 -0.19 -4.19
CA ARG A 34 15.67 -0.71 -2.82
C ARG A 34 14.28 -1.13 -2.34
N LYS A 35 13.21 -0.53 -2.88
CA LYS A 35 11.83 -0.88 -2.50
C LYS A 35 11.41 -2.18 -3.16
N GLU A 36 11.70 -2.30 -4.44
CA GLU A 36 11.46 -3.48 -5.27
C GLU A 36 12.21 -4.68 -4.74
N THR A 37 13.52 -4.53 -4.50
CA THR A 37 14.36 -5.62 -3.97
C THR A 37 13.82 -6.13 -2.64
N TYR A 38 13.38 -5.24 -1.75
CA TYR A 38 12.81 -5.65 -0.47
C TYR A 38 11.40 -6.23 -0.60
N ALA A 39 10.63 -5.83 -1.61
CA ALA A 39 9.30 -6.36 -1.88
C ALA A 39 9.36 -7.75 -2.49
N GLU A 40 10.25 -7.96 -3.45
CA GLU A 40 10.51 -9.26 -4.09
C GLU A 40 11.02 -10.31 -3.10
N GLN A 41 11.77 -9.88 -2.08
CA GLN A 41 12.30 -10.78 -1.03
C GLN A 41 11.34 -10.99 0.14
N ALA A 42 10.28 -10.20 0.25
CA ALA A 42 9.37 -10.25 1.39
C ALA A 42 8.20 -11.20 1.11
N ASP A 43 8.20 -12.36 1.77
CA ASP A 43 7.04 -13.26 1.76
C ASP A 43 5.81 -12.62 2.42
N VAL A 44 6.03 -11.75 3.42
CA VAL A 44 5.00 -11.06 4.20
C VAL A 44 5.39 -9.61 4.43
N ALA A 45 4.42 -8.70 4.30
CA ALA A 45 4.56 -7.31 4.69
C ALA A 45 3.48 -6.91 5.71
N SER A 46 3.86 -5.98 6.60
CA SER A 46 2.91 -5.26 7.44
C SER A 46 2.64 -3.88 6.85
N PHE A 47 1.38 -3.47 6.83
CA PHE A 47 0.96 -2.14 6.43
C PHE A 47 0.18 -1.46 7.56
N THR A 48 0.38 -0.17 7.76
CA THR A 48 -0.33 0.60 8.78
C THR A 48 -0.82 1.91 8.19
N THR A 49 -2.09 2.21 8.43
CA THR A 49 -2.69 3.52 8.15
C THR A 49 -3.44 4.02 9.38
N PHE A 50 -3.66 5.33 9.44
CA PHE A 50 -4.31 5.96 10.56
C PHE A 50 -5.05 7.22 10.09
N ASP A 51 -6.00 7.64 10.91
CA ASP A 51 -6.81 8.84 10.73
C ASP A 51 -6.95 9.54 12.08
N ILE A 52 -6.78 10.86 12.07
CA ILE A 52 -6.76 11.71 13.28
C ILE A 52 -7.82 12.78 13.13
N GLY A 53 -8.78 12.78 14.05
CA GLY A 53 -9.84 13.77 14.14
C GLY A 53 -9.37 15.10 14.76
N PRO A 54 -10.10 16.20 14.51
CA PRO A 54 -9.74 17.53 15.01
C PRO A 54 -9.86 17.67 16.53
N ASP A 55 -10.59 16.78 17.18
CA ASP A 55 -10.79 16.68 18.64
C ASP A 55 -9.69 15.87 19.34
N GLY A 56 -8.70 15.38 18.59
CA GLY A 56 -7.65 14.49 19.10
C GLY A 56 -8.08 13.03 19.19
N ALA A 57 -9.29 12.68 18.76
CA ALA A 57 -9.66 11.29 18.53
C ALA A 57 -8.83 10.71 17.38
N TRP A 58 -8.54 9.42 17.42
CA TRP A 58 -7.80 8.77 16.35
C TRP A 58 -8.22 7.33 16.18
N ARG A 59 -8.00 6.82 14.97
CA ARG A 59 -8.15 5.42 14.61
C ARG A 59 -6.98 4.97 13.77
N SER A 60 -6.62 3.70 13.89
CA SER A 60 -5.54 3.09 13.13
C SER A 60 -5.91 1.67 12.76
N VAL A 61 -5.39 1.21 11.63
CA VAL A 61 -5.46 -0.18 11.21
C VAL A 61 -4.05 -0.64 10.86
N ILE A 62 -3.68 -1.81 11.36
CA ILE A 62 -2.52 -2.56 10.90
C ILE A 62 -3.02 -3.86 10.26
N VAL A 63 -2.44 -4.18 9.10
CA VAL A 63 -2.67 -5.44 8.41
C VAL A 63 -1.35 -6.14 8.12
N ALA A 64 -1.39 -7.45 8.00
CA ALA A 64 -0.27 -8.24 7.54
C ALA A 64 -0.71 -9.35 6.58
N GLY A 65 0.16 -9.69 5.64
CA GLY A 65 -0.07 -10.76 4.69
C GLY A 65 0.94 -10.75 3.54
N PRO A 66 0.73 -11.61 2.53
CA PRO A 66 1.64 -11.73 1.40
C PRO A 66 1.62 -10.49 0.53
N LEU A 67 2.82 -10.12 0.05
CA LEU A 67 3.06 -9.01 -0.86
C LEU A 67 3.50 -9.58 -2.21
N SER A 68 2.80 -9.25 -3.29
CA SER A 68 3.14 -9.71 -4.63
C SER A 68 2.99 -8.59 -5.64
N ARG A 69 3.75 -8.68 -6.74
CA ARG A 69 3.48 -7.86 -7.91
C ARG A 69 2.21 -8.38 -8.58
N ILE A 70 1.35 -7.48 -9.04
CA ILE A 70 0.09 -7.89 -9.68
C ILE A 70 0.33 -8.33 -11.13
N GLU A 71 -0.52 -9.24 -11.59
CA GLU A 71 -0.55 -9.67 -12.99
C GLU A 71 -1.43 -8.72 -13.84
N ILE A 72 -1.35 -8.85 -15.16
CA ILE A 72 -2.04 -7.96 -16.11
C ILE A 72 -3.58 -8.02 -15.98
N ASP A 73 -4.13 -9.14 -15.54
CA ASP A 73 -5.56 -9.37 -15.36
C ASP A 73 -6.11 -8.75 -14.07
N GLU A 74 -5.25 -8.49 -13.09
CA GLU A 74 -5.58 -7.79 -11.84
C GLU A 74 -5.49 -6.26 -11.99
N TRP A 75 -5.05 -5.79 -13.16
CA TRP A 75 -4.76 -4.38 -13.44
C TRP A 75 -5.96 -3.45 -13.26
N ASP A 76 -7.13 -3.86 -13.75
CA ASP A 76 -8.32 -3.02 -13.73
C ASP A 76 -8.80 -2.76 -12.30
N THR A 77 -8.88 -3.80 -11.46
CA THR A 77 -9.26 -3.68 -10.05
C THR A 77 -8.26 -2.84 -9.26
N ALA A 78 -6.97 -3.04 -9.48
CA ALA A 78 -5.93 -2.25 -8.84
C ALA A 78 -6.05 -0.77 -9.21
N ARG A 79 -6.26 -0.47 -10.50
CA ARG A 79 -6.42 0.89 -11.01
C ARG A 79 -7.67 1.56 -10.44
N GLU A 80 -8.79 0.87 -10.42
CA GLU A 80 -10.04 1.38 -9.84
C GLU A 80 -9.85 1.72 -8.35
N SER A 81 -9.27 0.81 -7.57
CA SER A 81 -9.01 1.02 -6.14
C SER A 81 -8.06 2.21 -5.90
N LEU A 82 -7.00 2.32 -6.68
CA LEU A 82 -6.03 3.42 -6.60
C LEU A 82 -6.65 4.76 -7.01
N ALA A 83 -7.60 4.76 -7.96
CA ALA A 83 -8.29 5.98 -8.37
C ALA A 83 -9.36 6.42 -7.37
N ASP A 84 -10.03 5.48 -6.71
CA ASP A 84 -11.13 5.75 -5.79
C ASP A 84 -10.67 6.35 -4.45
N ASN A 85 -9.70 5.72 -3.80
CA ASN A 85 -9.39 6.01 -2.39
C ASN A 85 -7.92 6.21 -2.05
N ALA A 86 -7.02 6.15 -3.04
CA ALA A 86 -5.64 6.52 -2.79
C ALA A 86 -5.47 8.04 -2.65
N TYR A 87 -4.70 8.45 -1.64
CA TYR A 87 -4.26 9.83 -1.54
C TYR A 87 -3.28 10.12 -2.69
N GLN A 88 -3.79 10.65 -3.79
CA GLN A 88 -2.98 11.01 -4.94
C GLN A 88 -2.59 12.48 -4.84
N SER A 89 -1.28 12.76 -4.94
CA SER A 89 -0.85 14.06 -5.45
C SER A 89 -1.30 14.15 -6.91
N ASN A 90 -1.82 15.30 -7.37
CA ASN A 90 -2.19 15.54 -8.78
C ASN A 90 -1.07 15.22 -9.80
N LEU A 91 0.17 15.02 -9.34
CA LEU A 91 1.30 14.57 -10.13
C LEU A 91 1.21 13.10 -10.58
N LEU A 92 0.36 12.29 -9.95
CA LEU A 92 0.22 10.84 -10.22
C LEU A 92 -0.76 10.51 -11.35
N SER A 93 -1.77 11.35 -11.54
CA SER A 93 -2.86 11.11 -12.49
C SER A 93 -2.46 11.25 -13.96
N GLU A 94 -1.39 11.98 -14.27
CA GLU A 94 -1.06 12.37 -15.66
C GLU A 94 -0.04 11.47 -16.36
N TYR A 95 0.83 10.76 -15.63
CA TYR A 95 2.00 10.11 -16.26
C TYR A 95 2.03 8.57 -16.24
N GLU A 96 1.42 7.88 -15.27
CA GLU A 96 1.86 6.51 -14.97
C GLU A 96 0.82 5.40 -15.14
N LEU A 97 -0.47 5.67 -15.24
CA LEU A 97 -1.47 4.59 -15.34
C LEU A 97 -1.71 4.07 -16.77
N GLN A 98 -0.88 4.44 -17.76
CA GLN A 98 -1.04 4.01 -19.17
C GLN A 98 -0.04 2.92 -19.61
N GLU A 99 1.08 2.75 -18.92
CA GLU A 99 2.04 1.66 -19.16
C GLU A 99 2.07 0.75 -17.92
N ASN A 100 2.27 -0.57 -18.07
CA ASN A 100 2.28 -1.56 -16.98
C ASN A 100 3.13 -1.11 -15.77
N PRO A 101 2.55 -0.44 -14.75
CA PRO A 101 3.32 0.20 -13.70
C PRO A 101 3.79 -0.84 -12.70
N ASN A 102 4.77 -0.47 -11.91
CA ASN A 102 5.27 -1.31 -10.84
C ASN A 102 4.26 -1.36 -9.67
N VAL A 103 3.20 -2.14 -9.83
CA VAL A 103 2.09 -2.23 -8.88
C VAL A 103 2.16 -3.52 -8.09
N TRP A 104 1.91 -3.36 -6.79
CA TRP A 104 2.01 -4.39 -5.79
C TRP A 104 0.69 -4.51 -5.04
N ALA A 105 0.32 -5.75 -4.72
CA ALA A 105 -0.83 -6.11 -3.92
C ALA A 105 -0.38 -6.70 -2.59
N LEU A 106 -0.95 -6.20 -1.49
CA LEU A 106 -0.87 -6.80 -0.16
C LEU A 106 -2.23 -7.40 0.18
N LYS A 107 -2.31 -8.72 0.25
CA LYS A 107 -3.54 -9.42 0.67
C LYS A 107 -3.59 -9.52 2.19
N ALA A 108 -4.48 -8.78 2.83
CA ALA A 108 -4.59 -8.72 4.29
C ALA A 108 -5.19 -10.00 4.89
N GLN A 109 -4.32 -10.86 5.43
CA GLN A 109 -4.68 -12.09 6.14
C GLN A 109 -4.90 -11.85 7.64
N GLU A 110 -4.09 -10.97 8.22
CA GLU A 110 -4.23 -10.53 9.61
C GLU A 110 -4.61 -9.05 9.64
N ARG A 111 -5.55 -8.68 10.52
CA ARG A 111 -6.03 -7.31 10.67
C ARG A 111 -6.25 -6.98 12.14
N SER A 112 -5.78 -5.83 12.56
CA SER A 112 -6.04 -5.29 13.89
C SER A 112 -6.30 -3.79 13.80
N GLY A 113 -7.33 -3.34 14.52
CA GLY A 113 -7.73 -1.95 14.57
C GLY A 113 -7.66 -1.40 15.99
N ARG A 114 -7.42 -0.10 16.11
CA ARG A 114 -7.53 0.63 17.37
C ARG A 114 -8.22 1.96 17.14
N ALA A 115 -9.11 2.33 18.06
CA ALA A 115 -9.74 3.65 18.11
C ALA A 115 -9.63 4.19 19.54
N VAL A 116 -9.39 5.49 19.67
CA VAL A 116 -9.28 6.20 20.94
C VAL A 116 -9.99 7.55 20.82
N GLY A 117 -10.70 7.96 21.86
CA GLY A 117 -11.35 9.27 21.91
C GLY A 117 -12.71 9.36 21.19
N GLN A 118 -13.26 8.25 20.71
CA GLN A 118 -14.64 8.20 20.22
C GLN A 118 -15.58 8.00 21.42
N GLN A 119 -16.45 8.98 21.70
CA GLN A 119 -17.58 8.85 22.63
C GLN A 119 -18.82 8.34 21.90
#